data_AF-A0A946VW76-F1
#
_entry.id   AF-A0A946VW76-F1
#
_cell.length_a   1.000
_cell.length_b   1.000
_cell.length_c   1.000
_cell.angle_alpha   90.00
_cell.angle_beta   90.00
_cell.angle_gamma   90.00
#
_symmetry.space_group_name_H-M   'P 1'
#
loop_
_entity.id
_entity.type
_entity.pdbx_description
1 polymer ?
#
loop_
_entity_poly.entity_id
_entity_poly.type
_entity_poly.pdbx_seq_one_letter_code
_entity_poly.pdbx_strand_id
1 'polypeptide(L)'
;FHEDEGLSLVVTRFNAEQAEIAFDSTFRLLTLKVHSSLEAVGLTAAVSGALAEQGISANVVAAYHHDHILVPAHQAHDALAILQKLGGGLTK
;
A
#
# COMPACT_ATOMS: atom_id res chain seq x y z
N PHE A 1 -1.16 3.74 -14.38
CA PHE A 1 -2.31 4.66 -14.38
C PHE A 1 -2.06 5.69 -15.46
N HIS A 2 -3.04 5.94 -16.33
CA HIS A 2 -2.92 6.98 -17.35
C HIS A 2 -3.69 8.19 -16.84
N GLU A 3 -2.96 9.25 -16.53
CA GLU A 3 -3.47 10.53 -16.00
C GLU A 3 -3.29 11.59 -17.08
N ASP A 4 -3.93 12.76 -16.92
CA ASP A 4 -3.82 13.85 -17.90
C ASP A 4 -2.39 14.41 -17.95
N GLU A 5 -1.67 14.34 -16.84
CA GLU A 5 -0.28 14.77 -16.68
C GLU A 5 0.72 13.74 -17.23
N GLY A 6 0.30 12.49 -17.44
CA GLY A 6 1.14 11.43 -18.00
C GLY A 6 0.89 10.03 -17.43
N LEU A 7 1.88 9.16 -17.61
CA LEU A 7 1.81 7.75 -17.22
C LEU A 7 2.47 7.52 -15.85
N SER A 8 1.67 7.14 -14.87
CA SER A 8 2.15 6.64 -13.57
C SER A 8 2.33 5.13 -13.58
N LEU A 9 3.48 4.64 -13.13
CA LEU A 9 3.82 3.22 -13.10
C LEU A 9 4.15 2.75 -11.68
N VAL A 10 3.55 1.64 -11.26
CA VAL A 10 3.97 0.88 -10.06
C VAL A 10 4.78 -0.31 -10.55
N VAL A 11 6.09 -0.25 -10.37
CA VAL A 11 7.05 -1.28 -10.79
C VAL A 11 8.01 -1.60 -9.68
N THR A 12 8.73 -2.71 -9.81
CA THR A 12 9.82 -3.01 -8.88
C THR A 12 10.95 -2.00 -9.08
N ARG A 13 11.68 -1.70 -7.99
CA ARG A 13 12.87 -0.85 -8.03
C ARG A 13 13.87 -1.33 -9.08
N PHE A 14 14.12 -2.63 -9.13
CA PHE A 14 15.02 -3.25 -10.11
C PHE A 14 14.62 -2.94 -11.56
N ASN A 15 13.33 -3.04 -11.89
CA ASN A 15 12.86 -2.75 -13.24
C ASN A 15 12.97 -1.26 -13.59
N ALA A 16 12.70 -0.36 -12.62
CA ALA A 16 12.87 1.07 -12.82
C ALA A 16 14.34 1.44 -13.07
N GLU A 17 15.26 0.88 -12.28
CA GLU A 17 16.71 1.09 -12.44
C GLU A 17 17.21 0.53 -13.78
N GLN A 18 16.81 -0.67 -14.18
CA GLN A 18 17.18 -1.28 -15.46
C GLN A 18 16.66 -0.51 -16.68
N ALA A 19 15.53 0.19 -16.53
CA ALA A 19 14.92 1.00 -17.58
C ALA A 19 15.32 2.49 -17.51
N GLU A 20 16.22 2.86 -16.59
CA GLU A 20 16.67 4.24 -16.35
C GLU A 20 15.51 5.22 -16.08
N ILE A 21 14.44 4.73 -15.46
CA ILE A 21 13.27 5.53 -15.07
C ILE A 21 13.58 6.21 -13.73
N ALA A 22 13.54 7.55 -13.71
CA ALA A 22 13.75 8.32 -12.49
C ALA A 22 12.61 8.14 -11.48
N PHE A 23 12.95 8.06 -10.19
CA PHE A 23 12.01 8.02 -9.08
C PHE A 23 12.64 8.64 -7.81
N ASP A 24 11.84 9.27 -6.97
CA ASP A 24 12.33 9.97 -5.76
C ASP A 24 12.29 9.13 -4.48
N SER A 25 11.43 8.11 -4.45
CA SER A 25 11.18 7.32 -3.24
C SER A 25 10.83 5.87 -3.54
N THR A 26 11.01 5.02 -2.54
CA THR A 26 10.69 3.59 -2.62
C THR A 26 9.59 3.25 -1.62
N PHE A 27 8.76 2.30 -2.02
CA PHE A 27 7.61 1.85 -1.26
C PHE A 27 7.70 0.34 -1.02
N ARG A 28 7.00 -0.11 0.03
CA ARG A 28 6.76 -1.52 0.29
C ARG A 28 5.28 -1.81 0.14
N LEU A 29 5.00 -2.91 -0.54
CA LEU A 29 3.66 -3.42 -0.73
C LEU A 29 3.24 -4.19 0.53
N LEU A 30 2.11 -3.83 1.12
CA LEU A 30 1.41 -4.62 2.13
C LEU A 30 0.14 -5.14 1.49
N THR A 31 -0.10 -6.45 1.60
CA THR A 31 -1.31 -7.09 1.05
C THR A 31 -2.28 -7.41 2.17
N LEU A 32 -3.50 -6.89 2.08
CA LEU A 32 -4.58 -7.17 3.02
C LEU A 32 -5.26 -8.49 2.66
N LYS A 33 -4.95 -9.57 3.40
CA LYS A 33 -5.62 -10.87 3.22
C LYS A 33 -6.83 -10.96 4.13
N VAL A 34 -7.92 -10.29 3.75
CA VAL A 34 -9.18 -10.41 4.50
C VAL A 34 -9.92 -11.65 4.01
N HIS A 35 -10.13 -12.62 4.91
CA HIS A 35 -11.05 -13.72 4.64
C HIS A 35 -12.47 -13.15 4.79
N SER A 36 -13.10 -12.88 3.65
CA SER A 36 -14.53 -12.66 3.45
C SER A 36 -15.40 -12.77 4.72
N SER A 37 -15.80 -11.64 5.32
CA SER A 37 -17.11 -11.48 6.01
C SER A 37 -17.28 -10.21 6.86
N LEU A 38 -16.29 -9.32 7.02
CA LEU A 38 -16.61 -7.97 7.49
C LEU A 38 -16.80 -7.05 6.28
N GLU A 39 -18.06 -6.79 5.96
CA GLU A 39 -18.60 -5.61 5.28
C GLU A 39 -17.55 -4.76 4.53
N ALA A 40 -17.50 -4.95 3.20
CA ALA A 40 -16.56 -4.32 2.27
C ALA A 40 -16.54 -2.76 2.28
N VAL A 41 -17.35 -2.13 3.12
CA VAL A 41 -17.41 -0.69 3.31
C VAL A 41 -16.77 -0.37 4.66
N GLY A 42 -15.48 -0.01 4.64
CA GLY A 42 -14.81 0.52 5.82
C GLY A 42 -13.39 0.01 6.07
N LEU A 43 -12.99 -1.12 5.48
CA LEU A 43 -11.63 -1.66 5.66
C LEU A 43 -10.56 -0.66 5.17
N THR A 44 -10.69 -0.16 3.94
CA THR A 44 -9.76 0.82 3.38
C THR A 44 -9.72 2.09 4.24
N ALA A 45 -10.86 2.51 4.78
CA ALA A 45 -10.96 3.69 5.65
C ALA A 45 -10.29 3.44 7.01
N ALA A 46 -10.53 2.29 7.64
CA ALA A 46 -9.92 1.91 8.91
C ALA A 46 -8.40 1.77 8.79
N VAL A 47 -7.93 1.15 7.72
CA VAL A 47 -6.49 0.97 7.46
C VAL A 47 -5.82 2.30 7.14
N SER A 48 -6.40 3.10 6.24
CA SER A 48 -5.84 4.41 5.90
C SER A 48 -5.87 5.36 7.08
N GLY A 49 -6.94 5.33 7.89
CA GLY A 49 -7.09 6.12 9.11
C GLY A 49 -6.02 5.78 10.14
N ALA A 50 -5.83 4.51 10.45
CA ALA A 50 -4.83 4.08 11.44
C ALA A 50 -3.38 4.42 11.02
N LEU A 51 -3.07 4.35 9.73
CA LEU A 51 -1.76 4.78 9.22
C LEU A 51 -1.62 6.31 9.26
N ALA A 52 -2.67 7.05 8.87
CA ALA A 52 -2.68 8.50 8.89
C ALA A 52 -2.53 9.07 10.31
N GLU A 53 -3.13 8.45 11.33
CA GLU A 53 -2.95 8.81 12.75
C GLU A 53 -1.49 8.74 13.21
N GLN A 54 -0.66 7.95 12.53
CA GLN A 54 0.77 7.81 12.79
C GLN A 54 1.64 8.58 11.77
N GLY A 55 1.02 9.37 10.90
CA GLY A 55 1.71 10.14 9.86
C GLY A 55 2.27 9.28 8.71
N ILE A 56 1.75 8.07 8.53
CA ILE A 56 2.20 7.13 7.49
C ILE A 56 1.28 7.24 6.28
N SER A 57 1.84 7.52 5.09
CA SER A 57 1.09 7.52 3.84
C SER A 57 0.63 6.11 3.47
N ALA A 58 -0.64 5.98 3.07
CA ALA A 58 -1.26 4.73 2.64
C ALA A 58 -1.76 4.86 1.19
N ASN A 59 -0.90 4.53 0.22
CA ASN A 59 -1.27 4.61 -1.19
C ASN A 59 -1.96 3.30 -1.59
N VAL A 60 -3.29 3.32 -1.60
CA VAL A 60 -4.12 2.13 -1.86
C VAL A 60 -4.28 1.90 -3.36
N VAL A 61 -4.03 0.68 -3.81
CA VAL A 61 -4.30 0.18 -5.14
C VAL A 61 -5.33 -0.94 -5.02
N ALA A 62 -6.56 -0.65 -5.43
CA ALA A 62 -7.62 -1.66 -5.49
C ALA A 62 -7.33 -2.63 -6.64
N ALA A 63 -7.28 -3.93 -6.34
CA ALA A 63 -7.14 -4.98 -7.35
C ALA A 63 -8.29 -5.99 -7.25
N TYR A 64 -8.39 -6.88 -8.23
CA TYR A 64 -9.52 -7.80 -8.34
C TYR A 64 -9.67 -8.74 -7.12
N HIS A 65 -8.55 -9.18 -6.54
CA HIS A 65 -8.57 -10.13 -5.42
C HIS A 65 -8.40 -9.46 -4.06
N HIS A 66 -7.48 -8.51 -3.97
CA HIS A 66 -7.11 -7.87 -2.72
C HIS A 66 -6.73 -6.43 -2.98
N ASP A 67 -7.01 -5.57 -2.00
CA ASP A 67 -6.40 -4.25 -1.98
C ASP A 67 -4.93 -4.36 -1.59
N HIS A 68 -4.12 -3.59 -2.29
CA HIS A 68 -2.71 -3.44 -1.99
C HIS A 68 -2.44 -2.06 -1.43
N ILE A 69 -1.56 -1.97 -0.45
CA ILE A 69 -1.20 -0.70 0.16
C ILE A 69 0.30 -0.50 0.01
N LEU A 70 0.67 0.58 -0.66
CA LEU A 70 2.04 1.02 -0.78
C LEU A 70 2.34 2.02 0.33
N VAL A 71 3.27 1.66 1.22
CA VAL A 71 3.76 2.52 2.31
C VAL A 71 5.23 2.87 2.08
N PRO A 72 5.72 4.04 2.53
CA PRO A 72 7.14 4.39 2.40
C PRO A 72 8.04 3.30 2.97
N ALA A 73 9.08 2.90 2.23
CA ALA A 73 9.86 1.71 2.57
C ALA A 73 10.51 1.79 3.97
N HIS A 74 10.90 3.00 4.39
CA HIS A 74 11.48 3.26 5.70
C HIS A 74 10.48 3.14 6.86
N GLN A 75 9.16 3.26 6.61
CA GLN A 75 8.08 3.14 7.59
C GLN A 75 7.35 1.79 7.52
N ALA A 76 7.77 0.89 6.63
CA ALA A 76 7.04 -0.35 6.35
C ALA A 76 6.88 -1.27 7.57
N HIS A 77 7.86 -1.29 8.47
CA HIS A 77 7.77 -2.09 9.70
C HIS A 77 6.75 -1.49 10.69
N ASP A 78 6.77 -0.17 10.86
CA ASP A 78 5.82 0.53 11.74
C ASP A 78 4.39 0.38 11.20
N ALA A 79 4.21 0.58 9.90
CA ALA A 79 2.94 0.35 9.21
C ALA A 79 2.42 -1.07 9.46
N LEU A 80 3.26 -2.10 9.26
CA LEU A 80 2.86 -3.49 9.51
C LEU A 80 2.44 -3.71 10.97
N ALA A 81 3.18 -3.15 11.94
CA ALA A 81 2.88 -3.28 13.36
C ALA A 81 1.55 -2.61 13.73
N ILE A 82 1.24 -1.44 13.14
CA ILE A 82 -0.04 -0.75 13.32
C ILE A 82 -1.20 -1.60 12.77
N LEU A 83 -1.05 -2.12 11.55
CA LEU A 83 -2.11 -2.87 10.90
C LEU A 83 -2.34 -4.25 11.53
N GLN A 84 -1.31 -4.87 12.11
CA GLN A 84 -1.46 -6.09 12.90
C GLN A 84 -2.31 -5.86 14.17
N LYS A 85 -2.20 -4.68 14.80
CA LYS A 85 -3.04 -4.33 15.97
C LYS A 85 -4.52 -4.14 15.61
N LEU A 86 -4.83 -3.77 14.37
CA LEU A 86 -6.20 -3.66 13.86
C LEU A 86 -6.86 -5.03 13.60
N GLY A 87 -6.12 -6.13 13.72
CA GLY A 87 -6.67 -7.48 13.53
C GLY A 87 -6.64 -7.99 12.09
N GLY A 88 -5.90 -7.33 11.19
CA GLY A 88 -5.71 -7.81 9.81
C GLY A 88 -4.70 -8.96 9.75
N GLY A 89 -5.05 -10.05 9.05
CA GLY A 89 -4.05 -11.01 8.59
C GLY A 89 -3.18 -10.37 7.50
N LEU A 90 -2.08 -9.72 7.87
CA LEU A 90 -1.15 -9.11 6.92
C LEU A 90 0.10 -9.97 6.68
N THR A 91 0.51 -10.08 5.42
CA THR A 91 1.79 -10.67 5.01
C THR A 91 2.62 -9.67 4.22
N LYS A 92 3.95 -9.77 4.37
CA LYS A 92 4.95 -9.02 3.60
C LYS A 92 4.90 -9.33 2.10
#